data_AF-A0A2Y9M859-F1
#
_entry.id   AF-A0A2Y9M859-F1
#
_cell.length_a   1.000
_cell.length_b   1.000
_cell.length_c   1.000
_cell.angle_alpha   90.00
_cell.angle_beta   90.00
_cell.angle_gamma   90.00
#
_symmetry.space_group_name_H-M   'P 1'
#
loop_
_entity.id
_entity.type
_entity.pdbx_description
1 polymer ?
#
loop_
_entity_poly.entity_id
_entity_poly.type
_entity_poly.pdbx_seq_one_letter_code
_entity_poly.pdbx_strand_id
1 'polypeptide(L)'
;MRLQPLLRTVLWAALLSSPLRGGCGLRHEVYWNSSNPRLLRGDAVVELGLKDYLDIFCPHYEGPGPPEGPETFALYMVDWPGYEACRAEGPGAFKRWECSLPFAPFGPVRFSEKIQRFTPFSLGFEFLPGETYYYILPTPESPGQCLRLQVSVCCKEDKPESAHPVGSPGESGTSGWQGGATPSPLCLLLLLLLPILRLLRVL
;
A
#
# COMPACT_ATOMS: atom_id res chain seq x y z
N MET A 1 -3.62 -40.29 -31.74
CA MET A 1 -3.66 -39.80 -30.35
C MET A 1 -4.14 -38.34 -30.38
N ARG A 2 -5.26 -38.00 -29.73
CA ARG A 2 -5.92 -36.69 -29.90
C ARG A 2 -5.14 -35.60 -29.15
N LEU A 3 -4.45 -34.73 -29.89
CA LEU A 3 -3.62 -33.63 -29.37
C LEU A 3 -4.47 -32.44 -28.85
N GLN A 4 -5.71 -32.30 -29.34
CA GLN A 4 -6.65 -31.23 -28.97
C GLN A 4 -7.02 -31.15 -27.48
N PRO A 5 -7.34 -32.25 -26.76
CA PRO A 5 -7.63 -32.18 -25.32
C PRO A 5 -6.40 -31.77 -24.48
N LEU A 6 -5.19 -32.15 -24.89
CA LEU A 6 -3.94 -31.77 -24.22
C LEU A 6 -3.64 -30.28 -24.41
N LEU A 7 -3.84 -29.74 -25.61
CA LEU A 7 -3.63 -28.31 -25.85
C LEU A 7 -4.61 -27.43 -25.05
N ARG A 8 -5.88 -27.85 -24.94
CA ARG A 8 -6.88 -27.16 -24.10
C ARG A 8 -6.49 -27.17 -22.63
N THR A 9 -6.07 -28.32 -22.10
CA THR A 9 -5.68 -28.44 -20.68
C THR A 9 -4.43 -27.62 -20.35
N VAL A 10 -3.43 -27.56 -21.25
CA VAL A 10 -2.25 -26.71 -21.08
C VAL A 10 -2.60 -25.22 -21.12
N LEU A 11 -3.49 -24.81 -22.02
CA LEU A 11 -3.91 -23.40 -22.12
C LEU A 11 -4.71 -22.96 -20.88
N TRP A 12 -5.60 -23.84 -20.39
CA TRP A 12 -6.33 -23.61 -19.13
C TRP A 12 -5.40 -23.59 -17.93
N ALA A 13 -4.41 -24.49 -17.88
CA ALA A 13 -3.40 -24.50 -16.83
C ALA A 13 -2.58 -23.21 -16.83
N ALA A 14 -2.15 -22.71 -18.00
CA ALA A 14 -1.40 -21.46 -18.12
C ALA A 14 -2.21 -20.21 -17.72
N LEU A 15 -3.52 -20.19 -18.01
CA LEU A 15 -4.41 -19.11 -17.61
C LEU A 15 -4.69 -19.12 -16.09
N LEU A 16 -4.80 -20.32 -15.49
CA LEU A 16 -5.00 -20.51 -14.05
C LEU A 16 -3.71 -20.36 -13.24
N SER A 17 -2.54 -20.63 -13.84
CA SER A 17 -1.23 -20.53 -13.19
C SER A 17 -0.58 -19.16 -13.37
N SER A 18 -1.11 -18.31 -14.25
CA SER A 18 -0.67 -16.93 -14.35
C SER A 18 -1.15 -16.22 -13.09
N PRO A 19 -0.25 -15.78 -12.18
CA PRO A 19 -0.69 -14.92 -11.10
C PRO A 19 -1.34 -13.71 -11.78
N LEU A 20 -2.64 -13.52 -11.57
CA LEU A 20 -3.31 -12.26 -11.83
C LEU A 20 -2.65 -11.23 -10.91
N ARG A 21 -1.46 -10.75 -11.28
CA ARG A 21 -0.75 -9.66 -10.61
C ARG A 21 -1.35 -8.33 -11.08
N GLY A 22 -2.68 -8.29 -11.15
CA GLY A 22 -3.44 -7.05 -11.11
C GLY A 22 -3.24 -6.51 -9.70
N GLY A 23 -2.47 -5.43 -9.60
CA GLY A 23 -2.04 -4.85 -8.32
C GLY A 23 -3.23 -4.33 -7.51
N CYS A 24 -3.84 -5.20 -6.72
CA CYS A 24 -4.59 -4.82 -5.54
C CYS A 24 -3.55 -4.64 -4.42
N GLY A 25 -3.42 -3.42 -3.90
CA GLY A 25 -2.57 -3.18 -2.73
C GLY A 25 -3.04 -4.02 -1.55
N LEU A 26 -2.10 -4.52 -0.76
CA LEU A 26 -2.39 -5.25 0.47
C LEU A 26 -3.01 -4.30 1.50
N ARG A 27 -3.81 -4.87 2.42
CA ARG A 27 -4.40 -4.12 3.53
C ARG A 27 -3.80 -4.62 4.83
N HIS A 28 -3.34 -3.70 5.67
CA HIS A 28 -2.71 -3.97 6.93
C HIS A 28 -3.56 -3.36 8.04
N GLU A 29 -4.02 -4.22 8.95
CA GLU A 29 -5.00 -3.84 9.97
C GLU A 29 -4.31 -3.59 11.31
N VAL A 30 -4.63 -2.46 11.95
CA VAL A 30 -4.13 -2.07 13.26
C VAL A 30 -5.30 -1.68 14.14
N TYR A 31 -5.54 -2.45 15.21
CA TYR A 31 -6.49 -2.08 16.25
C TYR A 31 -5.82 -1.12 17.23
N TRP A 32 -6.30 0.12 17.25
CA TRP A 32 -5.71 1.19 18.02
C TRP A 32 -6.46 1.40 19.32
N ASN A 33 -6.01 0.74 20.39
CA ASN A 33 -6.57 0.85 21.74
C ASN A 33 -5.47 0.61 22.78
N SER A 34 -5.74 0.99 24.03
CA SER A 34 -4.81 0.83 25.16
C SER A 34 -4.46 -0.64 25.47
N SER A 35 -5.35 -1.56 25.10
CA SER A 35 -5.18 -3.00 25.28
C SER A 35 -4.21 -3.64 24.29
N ASN A 36 -3.78 -2.93 23.24
CA ASN A 36 -2.80 -3.41 22.27
C ASN A 36 -1.36 -3.20 22.81
N PRO A 37 -0.66 -4.26 23.28
CA PRO A 37 0.62 -4.11 23.95
C PRO A 37 1.74 -3.65 23.02
N ARG A 38 1.61 -3.84 21.70
CA ARG A 38 2.62 -3.39 20.72
C ARG A 38 2.64 -1.87 20.60
N LEU A 39 1.45 -1.26 20.58
CA LEU A 39 1.32 0.19 20.54
C LEU A 39 1.78 0.82 21.86
N LEU A 40 1.42 0.21 22.99
CA LEU A 40 1.76 0.71 24.32
C LEU A 40 3.27 0.62 24.64
N ARG A 41 3.93 -0.48 24.26
CA ARG A 41 5.39 -0.60 24.40
C ARG A 41 6.17 0.26 23.41
N GLY A 42 5.49 0.76 22.38
CA GLY A 42 6.10 1.60 21.36
C GLY A 42 7.02 0.83 20.40
N ASP A 43 6.84 -0.49 20.28
CA ASP A 43 7.58 -1.37 19.37
C ASP A 43 6.73 -1.83 18.17
N ALA A 44 5.58 -1.20 17.96
CA ALA A 44 4.73 -1.44 16.79
C ALA A 44 5.34 -0.82 15.54
N VAL A 45 5.61 -1.69 14.56
CA VAL A 45 6.10 -1.32 13.23
C VAL A 45 5.25 -2.08 12.21
N VAL A 46 4.81 -1.38 11.16
CA VAL A 46 4.15 -1.97 10.00
C VAL A 46 4.94 -1.59 8.75
N GLU A 47 5.31 -2.60 7.96
CA GLU A 47 5.97 -2.43 6.67
C GLU A 47 4.93 -2.51 5.55
N LEU A 48 4.89 -1.50 4.68
CA LEU A 48 3.87 -1.33 3.63
C LEU A 48 4.54 -1.04 2.28
N GLY A 49 3.99 -1.56 1.19
CA GLY A 49 4.36 -1.13 -0.15
C GLY A 49 3.58 0.09 -0.63
N LEU A 50 4.08 0.75 -1.68
CA LEU A 50 3.26 1.70 -2.42
C LEU A 50 2.00 1.01 -2.97
N LYS A 51 0.87 1.71 -2.86
CA LYS A 51 -0.51 1.29 -3.18
C LYS A 51 -1.18 0.42 -2.13
N ASP A 52 -0.46 -0.02 -1.10
CA ASP A 52 -1.06 -0.71 0.05
C ASP A 52 -1.91 0.25 0.88
N TYR A 53 -2.68 -0.32 1.81
CA TYR A 53 -3.56 0.38 2.73
C TYR A 53 -3.18 0.06 4.16
N LEU A 54 -3.09 1.09 4.99
CA LEU A 54 -3.10 0.98 6.44
C LEU A 54 -4.51 1.24 6.95
N ASP A 55 -5.13 0.22 7.52
CA ASP A 55 -6.46 0.27 8.13
C ASP A 55 -6.32 0.35 9.64
N ILE A 56 -6.62 1.52 10.21
CA ILE A 56 -6.63 1.74 11.66
C ILE A 56 -8.07 1.65 12.15
N PHE A 57 -8.31 0.69 13.05
CA PHE A 57 -9.60 0.49 13.69
C PHE A 57 -9.66 1.19 15.04
N CYS A 58 -10.68 2.03 15.23
CA CYS A 58 -10.99 2.68 16.49
C CYS A 58 -11.45 1.65 17.55
N PRO A 59 -11.30 1.95 18.86
CA PRO A 59 -11.92 1.17 19.93
C PRO A 59 -13.42 1.05 19.72
N HIS A 60 -13.97 -0.12 19.97
CA HIS A 60 -15.39 -0.40 19.83
C HIS A 60 -15.90 -1.23 21.00
N TYR A 61 -17.10 -0.90 21.47
CA TYR A 61 -17.74 -1.54 22.61
C TYR A 61 -19.18 -1.90 22.23
N GLU A 62 -19.58 -3.14 22.49
CA GLU A 62 -20.96 -3.63 22.23
C GLU A 62 -21.93 -3.33 23.39
N GLY A 63 -21.39 -3.03 24.58
CA GLY A 63 -22.16 -2.77 25.81
C GLY A 63 -21.90 -1.36 26.37
N PRO A 64 -22.15 -1.11 27.67
CA PRO A 64 -21.98 0.22 28.28
C PRO A 64 -20.52 0.73 28.30
N GLY A 65 -19.55 -0.12 27.95
CA GLY A 65 -18.12 0.18 28.07
C GLY A 65 -17.59 -0.08 29.48
N PRO A 66 -16.31 0.22 29.74
CA PRO A 66 -15.71 0.09 31.06
C PRO A 66 -16.19 1.22 32.00
N PRO A 67 -16.00 1.08 33.33
CA PRO A 67 -16.46 2.07 34.32
C PRO A 67 -15.94 3.50 34.10
N GLU A 68 -14.70 3.63 33.62
CA GLU A 68 -14.04 4.88 33.25
C GLU A 68 -14.60 5.52 31.97
N GLY A 69 -15.45 4.81 31.25
CA GLY A 69 -16.01 5.21 29.96
C GLY A 69 -15.21 4.67 28.76
N PRO A 70 -15.81 4.65 27.56
CA PRO A 70 -15.15 4.13 26.38
C PRO A 70 -13.96 5.00 25.94
N GLU A 71 -12.91 4.38 25.44
CA GLU A 71 -11.78 5.08 24.86
C GLU A 71 -12.22 5.87 23.61
N THR A 72 -11.89 7.16 23.58
CA THR A 72 -12.05 8.03 22.41
C THR A 72 -10.78 8.87 22.26
N PHE A 73 -10.38 9.15 21.02
CA PHE A 73 -9.12 9.86 20.79
C PHE A 73 -8.98 10.51 19.42
N ALA A 74 -8.02 11.41 19.30
CA ALA A 74 -7.53 11.94 18.03
C ALA A 74 -6.16 11.32 17.67
N LEU A 75 -6.06 10.80 16.45
CA LEU A 75 -4.84 10.24 15.90
C LEU A 75 -4.03 11.33 15.22
N TYR A 76 -2.73 11.42 15.54
CA TYR A 76 -1.82 12.38 14.94
C TYR A 76 -0.74 11.68 14.15
N MET A 77 -0.39 12.26 13.00
CA MET A 77 0.89 12.01 12.34
C MET A 77 1.87 13.07 12.81
N VAL A 78 3.09 12.65 13.14
CA VAL A 78 4.15 13.51 13.70
C VAL A 78 5.50 13.23 13.04
N ASP A 79 6.46 14.13 13.27
CA ASP A 79 7.86 13.90 12.95
C ASP A 79 8.56 13.04 14.04
N TRP A 80 9.83 12.70 13.81
CA TRP A 80 10.61 11.88 14.73
C TRP A 80 10.69 12.48 16.16
N PRO A 81 11.00 13.79 16.34
CA PRO A 81 10.98 14.40 17.67
C PRO A 81 9.62 14.30 18.37
N GLY A 82 8.52 14.52 17.65
CA GLY A 82 7.16 14.37 18.19
C GLY A 82 6.85 12.93 18.59
N TYR A 83 7.33 11.94 17.83
CA TYR A 83 7.19 10.53 18.14
C TYR A 83 7.98 10.09 19.39
N GLU A 84 9.22 10.53 19.53
CA GLU A 84 10.03 10.23 20.73
C GLU A 84 9.45 10.89 21.97
N ALA A 85 9.04 12.16 21.86
CA ALA A 85 8.50 12.93 22.98
C ALA A 85 7.03 12.61 23.29
N CYS A 86 6.35 11.84 22.43
CA CYS A 86 4.90 11.63 22.50
C CYS A 86 4.10 12.94 22.49
N ARG A 87 4.49 13.90 21.64
CA ARG A 87 3.85 15.23 21.53
C ARG A 87 3.42 15.52 20.10
N ALA A 88 2.18 15.96 19.96
CA ALA A 88 1.60 16.40 18.70
C ALA A 88 1.63 17.93 18.59
N GLU A 89 2.83 18.52 18.65
CA GLU A 89 3.04 19.97 18.64
C GLU A 89 3.96 20.38 17.47
N GLY A 90 3.81 21.62 17.03
CA GLY A 90 4.67 22.19 15.98
C GLY A 90 4.22 21.90 14.55
N PRO A 91 5.01 22.34 13.55
CA PRO A 91 4.62 22.32 12.15
C PRO A 91 4.60 20.91 11.52
N GLY A 92 5.24 19.92 12.16
CA GLY A 92 5.27 18.53 11.70
C GLY A 92 4.14 17.66 12.25
N ALA A 93 3.26 18.21 13.08
CA ALA A 93 2.18 17.46 13.73
C ALA A 93 0.82 17.79 13.12
N PHE A 94 0.13 16.77 12.60
CA PHE A 94 -1.17 16.92 11.95
C PHE A 94 -2.18 15.93 12.53
N LYS A 95 -3.36 16.41 12.93
CA LYS A 95 -4.48 15.54 13.28
C LYS A 95 -4.91 14.80 12.01
N ARG A 96 -4.77 13.48 11.98
CA ARG A 96 -5.09 12.65 10.82
C ARG A 96 -6.50 12.07 10.88
N TRP A 97 -6.95 11.71 12.08
CA TRP A 97 -8.26 11.11 12.31
C TRP A 97 -8.77 11.36 13.74
N GLU A 98 -10.06 11.15 13.95
CA GLU A 98 -10.70 11.23 15.27
C GLU A 98 -11.64 10.04 15.48
N CYS A 99 -11.34 9.23 16.49
CA CYS A 99 -12.15 8.12 16.97
C CYS A 99 -13.12 8.63 18.05
N SER A 100 -14.29 9.12 17.62
CA SER A 100 -15.31 9.71 18.50
C SER A 100 -16.59 8.87 18.63
N LEU A 101 -16.67 7.71 17.95
CA LEU A 101 -17.87 6.86 17.87
C LEU A 101 -17.58 5.44 18.43
N PRO A 102 -17.40 5.30 19.75
CA PRO A 102 -17.06 4.00 20.37
C PRO A 102 -18.18 2.96 20.27
N PHE A 103 -19.44 3.41 20.14
CA PHE A 103 -20.63 2.56 20.03
C PHE A 103 -21.20 2.55 18.60
N ALA A 104 -20.34 2.70 17.59
CA ALA A 104 -20.78 2.69 16.20
C ALA A 104 -21.62 1.43 15.87
N PRO A 105 -22.77 1.56 15.18
CA PRO A 105 -23.75 0.47 15.05
C PRO A 105 -23.30 -0.71 14.18
N PHE A 106 -22.22 -0.54 13.40
CA PHE A 106 -21.74 -1.53 12.43
C PHE A 106 -20.32 -2.02 12.76
N GLY A 107 -19.98 -2.06 14.05
CA GLY A 107 -18.65 -2.44 14.52
C GLY A 107 -17.66 -1.27 14.54
N PRO A 108 -16.35 -1.55 14.68
CA PRO A 108 -15.34 -0.52 14.82
C PRO A 108 -15.24 0.39 13.60
N VAL A 109 -15.18 1.69 13.84
CA VAL A 109 -14.90 2.68 12.80
C VAL A 109 -13.50 2.45 12.24
N ARG A 110 -13.39 2.40 10.92
CA ARG A 110 -12.13 2.19 10.19
C ARG A 110 -11.67 3.45 9.49
N PHE A 111 -10.49 3.91 9.84
CA PHE A 111 -9.73 4.89 9.07
C PHE A 111 -8.79 4.16 8.11
N SER A 112 -8.85 4.48 6.82
CA SER A 112 -7.99 3.87 5.80
C SER A 112 -7.05 4.91 5.21
N GLU A 113 -5.76 4.72 5.40
CA GLU A 113 -4.71 5.47 4.73
C GLU A 113 -4.20 4.67 3.54
N LYS A 114 -4.19 5.29 2.35
CA LYS A 114 -3.57 4.66 1.18
C LYS A 114 -2.13 5.16 1.06
N ILE A 115 -1.19 4.23 1.01
CA ILE A 115 0.22 4.54 0.85
C ILE A 115 0.46 4.89 -0.62
N GLN A 116 0.56 6.17 -0.93
CA GLN A 116 0.70 6.64 -2.30
C GLN A 116 1.58 7.88 -2.40
N ARG A 117 2.32 7.97 -3.50
CA ARG A 117 3.23 9.08 -3.78
C ARG A 117 2.54 10.38 -4.16
N PHE A 118 1.40 10.26 -4.85
CA PHE A 118 0.66 11.40 -5.35
C PHE A 118 -0.77 11.31 -4.88
N THR A 119 -1.18 12.30 -4.11
CA THR A 119 -2.56 12.40 -3.64
C THR A 119 -3.32 13.44 -4.47
N PRO A 120 -4.52 13.13 -4.96
CA PRO A 120 -5.35 14.12 -5.65
C PRO A 120 -5.97 15.15 -4.68
N PHE A 121 -5.84 14.93 -3.37
CA PHE A 121 -6.39 15.80 -2.33
C PHE A 121 -5.33 16.78 -1.84
N SER A 122 -5.62 18.09 -1.86
CA SER A 122 -4.66 19.15 -1.51
C SER A 122 -4.18 19.11 -0.06
N LEU A 123 -4.97 18.56 0.86
CA LEU A 123 -4.59 18.32 2.26
C LEU A 123 -4.25 16.84 2.51
N GLY A 124 -4.07 16.06 1.44
CA GLY A 124 -3.66 14.67 1.55
C GLY A 124 -2.20 14.56 1.92
N PHE A 125 -1.82 13.38 2.41
CA PHE A 125 -0.44 13.08 2.74
C PHE A 125 0.18 12.20 1.65
N GLU A 126 1.45 12.44 1.34
CA GLU A 126 2.20 11.73 0.31
C GLU A 126 3.30 10.88 0.95
N PHE A 127 3.39 9.63 0.51
CA PHE A 127 4.32 8.64 1.02
C PHE A 127 5.45 8.40 0.02
N LEU A 128 6.68 8.36 0.53
CA LEU A 128 7.89 8.16 -0.24
C LEU A 128 8.46 6.76 0.05
N PRO A 129 8.94 6.05 -0.99
CA PRO A 129 9.60 4.77 -0.81
C PRO A 129 10.88 4.88 0.02
N GLY A 130 11.06 3.98 0.99
CA GLY A 130 12.22 3.96 1.90
C GLY A 130 12.10 4.90 3.10
N GLU A 131 11.03 5.69 3.21
CA GLU A 131 10.78 6.58 4.33
C GLU A 131 9.96 5.92 5.44
N THR A 132 10.09 6.45 6.66
CA THR A 132 9.34 6.01 7.83
C THR A 132 8.50 7.15 8.40
N TYR A 133 7.24 6.85 8.68
CA TYR A 133 6.23 7.80 9.14
C TYR A 133 5.73 7.39 10.53
N TYR A 134 5.35 8.38 11.33
CA TYR A 134 5.10 8.17 12.75
C TYR A 134 3.69 8.60 13.11
N TYR A 135 2.96 7.71 13.76
CA TYR A 135 1.63 7.98 14.30
C TYR A 135 1.64 7.87 15.82
N ILE A 136 0.94 8.78 16.49
CA ILE A 136 0.80 8.79 17.95
C ILE A 136 -0.63 9.11 18.37
N LEU A 137 -0.96 8.66 19.58
CA LEU A 137 -2.04 9.16 20.41
C LEU A 137 -1.44 9.81 21.65
N PRO A 138 -1.29 11.15 21.72
CA PRO A 138 -0.78 11.80 22.91
C PRO A 138 -1.72 11.57 24.10
N THR A 139 -1.16 11.23 25.24
CA THR A 139 -1.87 11.00 26.50
C THR A 139 -1.55 12.14 27.47
N PRO A 140 -2.50 13.06 27.74
CA PRO A 140 -2.26 14.21 28.62
C PRO A 140 -1.78 13.82 30.02
N GLU A 141 -2.23 12.68 30.53
CA GLU A 141 -1.97 12.21 31.90
C GLU A 141 -0.59 11.57 32.05
N SER A 142 0.06 11.17 30.96
CA SER A 142 1.34 10.44 30.96
C SER A 142 2.31 10.97 29.90
N PRO A 143 2.86 12.19 30.10
CA PRO A 143 3.81 12.77 29.15
C PRO A 143 5.04 11.86 28.95
N GLY A 144 5.35 11.56 27.69
CA GLY A 144 6.45 10.65 27.31
C GLY A 144 6.06 9.17 27.20
N GLN A 145 4.82 8.80 27.54
CA GLN A 145 4.27 7.46 27.29
C GLN A 145 2.99 7.62 26.47
N CYS A 146 2.95 7.07 25.27
CA CYS A 146 1.80 7.16 24.37
C CYS A 146 1.65 5.90 23.53
N LEU A 147 0.44 5.63 23.04
CA LEU A 147 0.26 4.65 21.97
C LEU A 147 0.90 5.21 20.70
N ARG A 148 1.80 4.43 20.09
CA ARG A 148 2.54 4.90 18.93
C ARG A 148 2.85 3.78 17.93
N LEU A 149 2.93 4.15 16.67
CA LEU A 149 3.14 3.24 15.54
C LEU A 149 4.16 3.85 14.57
N GLN A 150 5.11 3.02 14.12
CA GLN A 150 5.96 3.34 12.98
C GLN A 150 5.43 2.66 11.72
N VAL A 151 5.39 3.41 10.63
CA VAL A 151 4.97 2.94 9.31
C VAL A 151 6.15 3.09 8.38
N SER A 152 6.76 1.97 7.99
CA SER A 152 7.89 1.96 7.07
C SER A 152 7.40 1.64 5.66
N VAL A 153 7.65 2.54 4.70
CA VAL A 153 7.28 2.32 3.31
C VAL A 153 8.41 1.59 2.62
N CYS A 154 8.15 0.35 2.23
CA CYS A 154 9.16 -0.55 1.72
C CYS A 154 9.69 -0.14 0.34
N CYS A 155 10.89 -0.67 0.09
CA CYS A 155 11.69 -0.59 -1.13
C CYS A 155 12.07 0.83 -1.54
N LYS A 156 13.36 1.12 -1.66
CA LYS A 156 13.77 2.28 -2.46
C LYS A 156 13.30 2.01 -3.88
N GLU A 157 12.69 2.99 -4.54
CA GLU A 157 12.41 2.89 -5.96
C GLU A 157 13.71 2.51 -6.68
N ASP A 158 13.67 1.44 -7.47
CA ASP A 158 14.73 1.18 -8.44
C ASP A 158 14.80 2.43 -9.33
N LYS A 159 15.84 3.25 -9.14
CA LYS A 159 16.04 4.44 -9.94
C LYS A 159 16.12 3.98 -11.39
N PRO A 160 15.19 4.39 -12.29
CA PRO A 160 15.43 4.17 -13.71
C PRO A 160 16.73 4.90 -14.05
N GLU A 161 17.73 4.15 -14.49
CA GLU A 161 19.05 4.67 -14.79
C GLU A 161 18.93 5.79 -15.84
N SER A 162 19.27 7.00 -15.39
CA SER A 162 19.41 8.27 -16.13
C SER A 162 18.39 8.59 -17.23
N ALA A 163 17.45 9.48 -16.91
CA ALA A 163 17.06 10.50 -17.88
C ALA A 163 18.26 11.47 -18.03
N HIS A 164 18.90 11.46 -19.20
CA HIS A 164 19.96 12.40 -19.57
C HIS A 164 19.49 13.86 -19.45
N PRO A 165 20.41 14.81 -19.16
CA PRO A 165 20.04 16.20 -18.95
C PRO A 165 19.63 16.88 -20.25
N VAL A 166 18.62 17.77 -20.13
CA VAL A 166 18.05 18.58 -21.20
C VAL A 166 19.11 19.50 -21.82
N GLY A 167 19.34 19.34 -23.12
CA GLY A 167 19.99 20.32 -23.99
C GLY A 167 19.17 20.50 -25.27
N SER A 168 18.69 21.72 -25.51
CA SER A 168 17.93 22.15 -26.71
C SER A 168 18.89 22.51 -27.88
N PRO A 169 18.39 22.92 -29.07
CA PRO A 169 17.53 22.21 -30.00
C PRO A 169 18.14 22.16 -31.43
N GLY A 170 17.79 21.12 -32.19
CA GLY A 170 17.93 21.10 -33.64
C GLY A 170 18.97 20.13 -34.17
N GLU A 171 18.52 18.99 -34.70
CA GLU A 171 18.77 18.59 -36.08
C GLU A 171 18.01 17.29 -36.38
N SER A 172 17.54 17.23 -37.63
CA SER A 172 16.77 16.14 -38.22
C SER A 172 17.54 14.82 -38.13
N GLY A 173 16.93 13.81 -37.50
CA GLY A 173 17.48 12.46 -37.40
C GLY A 173 16.34 11.45 -37.31
N THR A 174 16.28 10.56 -38.29
CA THR A 174 15.27 9.51 -38.44
C THR A 174 15.17 8.64 -37.19
N SER A 175 14.03 8.67 -36.48
CA SER A 175 13.79 7.80 -35.34
C SER A 175 13.46 6.38 -35.83
N GLY A 176 14.51 5.56 -35.97
CA GLY A 176 14.37 4.10 -35.99
C GLY A 176 13.88 3.62 -34.63
N TRP A 177 12.62 3.25 -34.54
CA TRP A 177 12.09 2.49 -33.41
C TRP A 177 12.75 1.10 -33.37
N GLN A 178 13.82 0.98 -32.60
CA GLN A 178 14.31 -0.31 -32.10
C GLN A 178 13.87 -0.50 -30.65
N GLY A 179 12.55 -0.57 -30.48
CA GLY A 179 11.94 -1.15 -29.29
C GLY A 179 12.00 -2.67 -29.40
N GLY A 180 13.15 -3.26 -29.12
CA GLY A 180 13.31 -4.70 -28.96
C GLY A 180 12.69 -5.16 -27.64
N ALA A 181 11.35 -5.08 -27.53
CA ALA A 181 10.63 -5.81 -26.50
C ALA A 181 10.82 -7.30 -26.80
N THR A 182 11.58 -8.00 -25.96
CA THR A 182 11.60 -9.47 -25.98
C THR A 182 10.15 -9.93 -25.89
N PRO A 183 9.59 -10.57 -26.93
CA PRO A 183 8.19 -10.96 -26.91
C PRO A 183 7.97 -11.92 -25.75
N SER A 184 6.95 -11.63 -24.94
CA SER A 184 6.49 -12.53 -23.89
C SER A 184 6.42 -13.97 -24.42
N PRO A 185 6.78 -15.00 -23.63
CA PRO A 185 6.74 -16.40 -24.07
C PRO A 185 5.36 -16.81 -24.61
N LEU A 186 4.29 -16.12 -24.17
CA LEU A 186 2.93 -16.26 -24.71
C LEU A 186 2.81 -15.78 -26.16
N CYS A 187 3.48 -14.68 -26.52
CA CYS A 187 3.47 -14.11 -27.87
C CYS A 187 4.23 -15.01 -28.86
N LEU A 188 5.38 -15.55 -28.46
CA LEU A 188 6.14 -16.54 -29.23
C LEU A 188 5.34 -17.84 -29.42
N LEU A 189 4.67 -18.31 -28.38
CA LEU A 189 3.82 -19.50 -28.44
C LEU A 189 2.61 -19.30 -29.38
N LEU A 190 1.96 -18.13 -29.34
CA LEU A 190 0.86 -17.78 -30.25
C LEU A 190 1.32 -17.70 -31.71
N LEU A 191 2.49 -17.11 -31.98
CA LEU A 191 3.06 -17.03 -33.32
C LEU A 191 3.40 -18.41 -33.90
N LEU A 192 3.79 -19.36 -33.07
CA LEU A 192 4.08 -20.74 -33.49
C LEU A 192 2.81 -21.61 -33.64
N LEU A 193 1.77 -21.37 -32.84
CA LEU A 193 0.53 -22.16 -32.88
C LEU A 193 -0.40 -21.80 -34.05
N LEU A 194 -0.41 -20.54 -34.47
CA LEU A 194 -1.26 -20.06 -35.58
C LEU A 194 -1.01 -20.79 -36.94
N PRO A 195 0.24 -21.01 -37.40
CA PRO A 195 0.47 -21.76 -38.65
C PRO A 195 0.12 -23.25 -38.51
N ILE A 196 0.35 -23.86 -37.33
CA ILE A 196 0.02 -25.27 -37.06
C ILE A 196 -1.50 -25.49 -37.09
N LEU A 197 -2.27 -24.55 -36.52
CA LEU A 197 -3.74 -24.54 -36.57
C LEU A 197 -4.29 -24.33 -37.99
N ARG A 198 -3.56 -23.63 -38.87
CA ARG A 198 -3.94 -23.49 -40.28
C ARG A 198 -3.65 -24.76 -41.08
N LEU A 199 -2.54 -25.46 -40.84
CA LEU A 199 -2.27 -26.75 -41.48
C LEU A 199 -3.27 -27.84 -41.07
N LEU A 200 -3.68 -27.87 -39.81
CA LEU A 200 -4.66 -28.83 -39.28
C LEU A 200 -6.11 -28.57 -39.75
N ARG A 201 -6.38 -27.45 -40.45
CA ARG A 201 -7.68 -27.16 -41.08
C ARG A 201 -7.74 -27.57 -42.55
N VAL A 202 -6.63 -27.98 -43.14
CA VAL A 202 -6.51 -28.33 -44.58
C VAL A 202 -6.32 -29.83 -44.80
N LEU A 203 -6.08 -30.61 -43.73
CA LEU A 203 -6.22 -32.08 -43.71
C LEU A 203 -7.56 -32.48 -43.09
#